data_AF-A0A5P0ZJZ4-F1
#
_entry.id   AF-A0A5P0ZJZ4-F1
#
_cell.length_a   1.000
_cell.length_b   1.000
_cell.length_c   1.000
_cell.angle_alpha   90.00
_cell.angle_beta   90.00
_cell.angle_gamma   90.00
#
_symmetry.space_group_name_H-M   'P 1'
#
loop_
_entity.id
_entity.type
_entity.pdbx_description
1 polymer ?
#
loop_
_entity_poly.entity_id
_entity_poly.type
_entity_poly.pdbx_seq_one_letter_code
_entity_poly.pdbx_strand_id
1 'polypeptide(L)'
;MGFKKNNTKLESKLSIICNNAAKLSDKTAISFEDLFPETFMKIHTNCDSIEDFLAPMNIKSDEDFEAVPDDVLEKNVRENTNFSNWKDMQHSAWSDFLSEQLGY
;
A
#
# COMPACT_ATOMS: atom_id res chain seq x y z
N MET A 1 -3.07 9.05 43.53
CA MET A 1 -1.91 8.70 42.67
C MET A 1 -2.35 7.62 41.69
N GLY A 2 -2.75 7.97 40.46
CA GLY A 2 -3.45 7.03 39.56
C GLY A 2 -3.06 7.04 38.08
N PHE A 3 -2.04 7.81 37.66
CA PHE A 3 -1.72 8.00 36.22
C PHE A 3 -0.50 7.24 35.70
N LYS A 4 0.19 6.42 36.50
CA LYS A 4 1.47 5.80 36.11
C LYS A 4 1.38 4.40 35.52
N LYS A 5 0.25 3.68 35.62
CA LYS A 5 0.19 2.24 35.29
C LYS A 5 -0.18 1.93 33.84
N ASN A 6 -0.69 2.92 33.11
CA ASN A 6 -1.16 2.84 31.73
C ASN A 6 -0.18 3.41 30.69
N ASN A 7 0.85 4.14 31.12
CA ASN A 7 1.82 4.76 30.20
C ASN A 7 2.81 3.73 29.61
N THR A 8 3.26 2.73 30.37
CA THR A 8 4.29 1.77 29.91
C THR A 8 3.90 0.95 28.67
N LYS A 9 2.61 0.59 28.52
CA LYS A 9 2.12 -0.13 27.33
C LYS A 9 2.06 0.77 26.09
N LEU A 10 1.81 2.07 26.28
CA LEU A 10 1.81 3.05 25.20
C LEU A 10 3.24 3.35 24.75
N GLU A 11 4.17 3.56 25.69
CA GLU A 11 5.59 3.81 25.39
C GLU A 11 6.23 2.65 24.61
N SER A 12 5.90 1.40 24.99
CA SER A 12 6.42 0.22 24.30
C SER A 12 5.87 0.07 22.88
N LYS A 13 4.56 0.35 22.66
CA LYS A 13 3.98 0.40 21.31
C LYS A 13 4.58 1.51 20.46
N LEU A 14 4.74 2.71 21.01
CA LEU A 14 5.33 3.84 20.31
C LEU A 14 6.77 3.52 19.87
N SER A 15 7.56 2.90 20.74
CA SER A 15 8.92 2.48 20.40
C SER A 15 8.99 1.47 19.25
N ILE A 16 8.03 0.55 19.14
CA ILE A 16 7.96 -0.42 18.03
C ILE A 16 7.67 0.30 16.72
N ILE A 17 6.63 1.14 16.71
CA ILE A 17 6.23 1.92 15.53
C ILE A 17 7.39 2.81 15.07
N CYS A 18 8.05 3.54 15.99
CA CYS A 18 9.18 4.40 15.65
C CYS A 18 10.36 3.62 15.04
N ASN A 19 10.68 2.44 15.58
CA ASN A 19 11.78 1.62 15.06
C ASN A 19 11.45 1.08 13.67
N ASN A 20 10.21 0.63 13.44
CA ASN A 20 9.78 0.11 12.14
C ASN A 20 9.67 1.24 11.10
N ALA A 21 9.19 2.41 11.48
CA ALA A 21 9.15 3.59 10.62
C ALA A 21 10.55 4.05 10.22
N ALA A 22 11.53 4.02 11.14
CA ALA A 22 12.92 4.34 10.82
C ALA A 22 13.51 3.37 9.79
N LYS A 23 13.25 2.06 9.95
CA LYS A 23 13.67 1.05 8.97
C LYS A 23 13.02 1.24 7.61
N LEU A 24 11.74 1.63 7.58
CA LEU A 24 11.02 1.88 6.34
C LEU A 24 11.57 3.12 5.62
N SER A 25 11.86 4.19 6.37
CA SER A 25 12.46 5.41 5.81
C SER A 25 13.86 5.18 5.23
N ASP A 26 14.57 4.14 5.65
CA ASP A 26 15.86 3.73 5.10
C ASP A 26 15.70 3.03 3.73
N LYS A 27 14.51 2.45 3.45
CA LYS A 27 14.18 1.84 2.17
C LYS A 27 13.87 2.97 1.17
N THR A 28 14.87 3.33 0.35
CA THR A 28 14.79 4.46 -0.61
C THR A 28 13.77 4.26 -1.73
N ALA A 29 13.33 3.02 -1.99
CA ALA A 29 12.30 2.69 -2.95
C ALA A 29 11.57 1.41 -2.54
N ILE A 30 10.28 1.34 -2.82
CA ILE A 30 9.44 0.16 -2.58
C ILE A 30 8.92 -0.30 -3.93
N SER A 31 9.03 -1.60 -4.22
CA SER A 31 8.53 -2.18 -5.45
C SER A 31 7.00 -2.25 -5.44
N PHE A 32 6.37 -2.26 -6.62
CA PHE A 32 4.92 -2.47 -6.72
C PHE A 32 4.47 -3.79 -6.07
N GLU A 33 5.25 -4.87 -6.17
CA GLU A 33 4.95 -6.16 -5.53
C GLU A 33 4.96 -6.09 -4.00
N ASP A 34 5.82 -5.24 -3.40
CA ASP A 34 5.84 -5.00 -1.95
C ASP A 34 4.60 -4.22 -1.52
N LEU A 35 4.18 -3.21 -2.30
CA LEU A 35 3.03 -2.35 -1.97
C LEU A 35 1.69 -3.03 -2.25
N PHE A 36 1.63 -3.86 -3.29
CA PHE A 36 0.45 -4.60 -3.73
C PHE A 36 0.70 -6.11 -3.66
N PRO A 37 0.76 -6.68 -2.45
CA PRO A 37 0.97 -8.12 -2.31
C PRO A 37 -0.19 -8.91 -2.92
N GLU A 38 0.04 -10.17 -3.30
CA GLU A 38 -0.99 -11.05 -3.87
C GLU A 38 -2.25 -11.12 -3.00
N THR A 39 -2.10 -11.07 -1.68
CA THR A 39 -3.22 -11.03 -0.72
C THR A 39 -4.09 -9.82 -0.94
N PHE A 40 -3.49 -8.63 -1.04
CA PHE A 40 -4.20 -7.38 -1.33
C PHE A 40 -4.90 -7.45 -2.67
N MET A 41 -4.19 -7.93 -3.71
CA MET A 41 -4.74 -8.04 -5.07
C MET A 41 -5.96 -8.98 -5.09
N LYS A 42 -5.88 -10.15 -4.45
CA LYS A 42 -7.00 -11.10 -4.39
C LYS A 42 -8.21 -10.62 -3.58
N ILE A 43 -7.98 -9.75 -2.58
CA ILE A 43 -9.06 -9.19 -1.74
C ILE A 43 -9.75 -8.02 -2.44
N HIS A 44 -9.00 -7.17 -3.12
CA HIS A 44 -9.50 -5.90 -3.64
C HIS A 44 -9.67 -5.85 -5.16
N THR A 45 -9.14 -6.82 -5.89
CA THR A 45 -9.15 -6.88 -7.35
C THR A 45 -9.51 -8.28 -7.85
N ASN A 46 -9.83 -8.40 -9.14
CA ASN A 46 -10.06 -9.68 -9.81
C ASN A 46 -8.77 -10.34 -10.33
N CYS A 47 -7.60 -9.78 -10.02
CA CYS A 47 -6.30 -10.26 -10.48
C CYS A 47 -5.54 -10.94 -9.33
N ASP A 48 -4.68 -11.91 -9.67
CA ASP A 48 -3.82 -12.58 -8.70
C ASP A 48 -2.62 -11.70 -8.27
N SER A 49 -2.14 -10.84 -9.18
CA SER A 49 -0.93 -10.01 -9.01
C SER A 49 -1.09 -8.61 -9.61
N ILE A 50 -0.31 -7.65 -9.11
CA ILE A 50 -0.26 -6.28 -9.65
C ILE A 50 0.24 -6.24 -11.09
N GLU A 51 1.11 -7.17 -11.48
CA GLU A 51 1.56 -7.32 -12.86
C GLU A 51 0.41 -7.67 -13.81
N ASP A 52 -0.48 -8.60 -13.44
CA ASP A 52 -1.67 -8.94 -14.24
C ASP A 52 -2.62 -7.74 -14.36
N PHE A 53 -2.73 -6.94 -13.29
CA PHE A 53 -3.54 -5.73 -13.30
C PHE A 53 -2.97 -4.65 -14.23
N LEU A 54 -1.65 -4.52 -14.31
CA LEU A 54 -0.95 -3.53 -15.13
C LEU A 54 -0.68 -3.98 -16.57
N ALA A 55 -0.61 -5.29 -16.81
CA ALA A 55 -0.40 -5.91 -18.12
C ALA A 55 -1.30 -5.36 -19.25
N PRO A 56 -2.63 -5.20 -19.08
CA PRO A 56 -3.49 -4.67 -20.14
C PRO A 56 -3.20 -3.20 -20.49
N MET A 57 -2.59 -2.43 -19.58
CA MET A 57 -2.18 -1.04 -19.81
C MET A 57 -0.73 -0.93 -20.32
N ASN A 58 -0.04 -2.06 -20.48
CA ASN A 58 1.36 -2.15 -20.89
C ASN A 58 2.30 -1.30 -20.01
N ILE A 59 1.97 -1.15 -18.73
CA ILE A 59 2.78 -0.43 -17.74
C ILE A 59 3.84 -1.37 -17.20
N LYS A 60 5.12 -1.05 -17.45
CA LYS A 60 6.27 -1.85 -16.98
C LYS A 60 7.27 -1.04 -16.17
N SER A 61 7.19 0.29 -16.25
CA SER A 61 8.07 1.22 -15.52
C SER A 61 7.27 2.45 -15.06
N ASP A 62 7.82 3.21 -14.11
CA ASP A 62 7.25 4.51 -13.70
C ASP A 62 7.04 5.47 -14.89
N GLU A 63 7.93 5.46 -15.88
CA GLU A 63 7.77 6.26 -17.11
C GLU A 63 6.54 5.84 -17.93
N ASP A 64 6.27 4.54 -18.05
CA ASP A 64 5.07 4.05 -18.73
C ASP A 64 3.83 4.46 -17.95
N PHE A 65 3.88 4.39 -16.62
CA PHE A 65 2.81 4.80 -15.74
C PHE A 65 2.47 6.30 -15.91
N GLU A 66 3.48 7.17 -15.96
CA GLU A 66 3.30 8.62 -16.17
C GLU A 66 2.80 8.94 -17.59
N ALA A 67 3.09 8.08 -18.57
CA ALA A 67 2.58 8.21 -19.93
C ALA A 67 1.13 7.72 -20.10
N VAL A 68 0.61 6.91 -19.17
CA VAL A 68 -0.77 6.41 -19.21
C VAL A 68 -1.74 7.54 -18.89
N PRO A 69 -2.79 7.76 -19.70
CA PRO A 69 -3.82 8.72 -19.36
C PRO A 69 -4.55 8.32 -18.09
N ASP A 70 -4.74 9.26 -17.16
CA ASP A 70 -5.53 9.04 -15.94
C ASP A 70 -6.87 8.36 -16.23
N ASP A 71 -7.62 8.79 -17.26
CA ASP A 71 -8.91 8.18 -17.63
C ASP A 71 -8.83 6.67 -17.91
N VAL A 72 -7.73 6.21 -18.53
CA VAL A 72 -7.54 4.78 -18.83
C VAL A 72 -7.29 4.00 -17.54
N LEU A 73 -6.44 4.55 -16.68
CA LEU A 73 -6.11 3.96 -15.39
C LEU A 73 -7.34 3.92 -14.47
N GLU A 74 -8.04 5.03 -14.34
CA GLU A 74 -9.30 5.19 -13.59
C GLU A 74 -10.35 4.16 -14.04
N LYS A 75 -10.51 3.99 -15.37
CA LYS A 75 -11.42 3.00 -15.93
C LYS A 75 -10.99 1.58 -15.56
N ASN A 76 -9.71 1.24 -15.71
CA ASN A 76 -9.19 -0.08 -15.39
C ASN A 76 -9.37 -0.42 -13.90
N VAL A 77 -9.12 0.55 -13.01
CA VAL A 77 -9.35 0.42 -11.56
C VAL A 77 -10.82 0.16 -11.27
N ARG A 78 -11.74 0.94 -11.86
CA ARG A 78 -13.17 0.76 -11.62
C ARG A 78 -13.72 -0.56 -12.16
N GLU A 79 -13.14 -1.07 -13.25
CA GLU A 79 -13.59 -2.33 -13.87
C GLU A 79 -13.01 -3.57 -13.18
N ASN A 80 -11.78 -3.51 -12.66
CA ASN A 80 -11.08 -4.67 -12.12
C ASN A 80 -10.93 -4.67 -10.58
N THR A 81 -11.33 -3.59 -9.90
CA THR A 81 -11.18 -3.44 -8.46
C THR A 81 -12.43 -2.88 -7.81
N ASN A 82 -12.50 -2.98 -6.48
CA ASN A 82 -13.58 -2.39 -5.69
C ASN A 82 -13.39 -0.88 -5.42
N PHE A 83 -12.39 -0.25 -6.02
CA PHE A 83 -12.06 1.16 -5.81
C PHE A 83 -12.65 2.08 -6.89
N SER A 84 -12.87 3.34 -6.54
CA SER A 84 -13.49 4.32 -7.46
C SER A 84 -12.50 4.96 -8.44
N ASN A 85 -11.24 5.05 -8.01
CA ASN A 85 -10.14 5.74 -8.67
C ASN A 85 -8.80 5.12 -8.23
N TRP A 86 -7.74 5.33 -9.01
CA TRP A 86 -6.41 4.76 -8.72
C TRP A 86 -5.85 5.24 -7.38
N LYS A 87 -6.07 6.51 -7.06
CA LYS A 87 -5.56 7.12 -5.83
C LYS A 87 -6.13 6.45 -4.58
N ASP A 88 -7.40 6.05 -4.60
CA ASP A 88 -8.09 5.35 -3.51
C ASP A 88 -7.50 3.95 -3.31
N MET A 89 -7.26 3.23 -4.42
CA MET A 89 -6.57 1.94 -4.42
C MET A 89 -5.16 2.06 -3.84
N GLN A 90 -4.39 3.05 -4.31
CA GLN A 90 -3.03 3.29 -3.85
C GLN A 90 -3.01 3.66 -2.35
N HIS A 91 -3.94 4.50 -1.89
CA HIS A 91 -4.04 4.87 -0.48
C HIS A 91 -4.38 3.67 0.40
N SER A 92 -5.30 2.81 -0.06
CA SER A 92 -5.63 1.56 0.64
C SER A 92 -4.43 0.62 0.73
N ALA A 93 -3.69 0.45 -0.38
CA ALA A 93 -2.49 -0.38 -0.41
C ALA A 93 -1.39 0.14 0.52
N TRP A 94 -1.13 1.45 0.51
CA TRP A 94 -0.20 2.07 1.47
C TRP A 94 -0.65 1.90 2.91
N SER A 95 -1.94 2.05 3.18
CA SER A 95 -2.48 1.87 4.52
C SER A 95 -2.27 0.43 5.01
N ASP A 96 -2.52 -0.56 4.17
CA ASP A 96 -2.35 -1.98 4.49
C ASP A 96 -0.87 -2.32 4.73
N PHE A 97 -0.01 -1.94 3.77
CA PHE A 97 1.43 -2.12 3.86
C PHE A 97 2.04 -1.45 5.10
N LEU A 98 1.66 -0.20 5.39
CA LEU A 98 2.14 0.50 6.59
C LEU A 98 1.64 -0.15 7.87
N SER A 99 0.41 -0.67 7.90
CA SER A 99 -0.12 -1.37 9.06
C SER A 99 0.65 -2.68 9.31
N GLU A 100 1.00 -3.43 8.25
CA GLU A 100 1.84 -4.62 8.35
C GLU A 100 3.27 -4.29 8.83
N GLN A 101 3.90 -3.25 8.25
CA GLN A 101 5.26 -2.87 8.61
C GLN A 101 5.35 -2.27 10.02
N LEU A 102 4.37 -1.45 10.42
CA LEU A 102 4.38 -0.76 11.70
C LEU A 102 3.72 -1.58 12.82
N GLY A 103 2.97 -2.63 12.46
CA GLY A 103 2.43 -3.64 13.37
C GLY A 103 1.34 -3.11 14.31
N TYR A 104 0.36 -2.35 13.78
CA TYR A 104 -0.76 -1.82 14.57
C TYR A 104 -2.14 -2.12 13.99
#